data_AF-A0A7K4F904-F1
#
_entry.id   AF-A0A7K4F904-F1
#
_cell.length_a   1.000
_cell.length_b   1.000
_cell.length_c   1.000
_cell.angle_alpha   90.00
_cell.angle_beta   90.00
_cell.angle_gamma   90.00
#
_symmetry.space_group_name_H-M   'P 1'
#
loop_
_entity.id
_entity.type
_entity.pdbx_description
1 polymer ?
#
loop_
_entity_poly.entity_id
_entity_poly.type
_entity_poly.pdbx_seq_one_letter_code
_entity_poly.pdbx_strand_id
1 'polypeptide(L)'
;AVNFQPVSLTGRMGKSEREKYRITVPDCVQRIEEQTNGEVTIDDWFPVPSCMPLTNVIEAFSSKPKYELSIHFACGAGTYIFEDADTKKFVPLTKFCDIQGMLELFEDKAEEIRSGKNKYFTMLEVVRKLKGFVDTKKQPAGLDLAKMFGNILMKRSFDSVGSWHVKGLFLGMMHFQDKYNEDLERLQRCDIHYLTPDLRIVPFCAFNVIPEWYRDRIQKKYSITVEEWEEREGVKLEDGLYRGLMRRGAGDELAAGCAKSQMFHDAAQATM
;
A
#
# COMPACT_ATOMS: atom_id res chain seq x y z
N ALA A 1 -10.45 -3.16 -0.82
CA ALA A 1 -9.52 -2.05 -1.13
C ALA A 1 -9.72 -1.63 -2.58
N VAL A 2 -9.58 -0.34 -2.87
CA VAL A 2 -9.49 0.21 -4.23
C VAL A 2 -8.14 0.91 -4.35
N ASN A 3 -7.37 0.60 -5.39
CA ASN A 3 -6.07 1.21 -5.63
C ASN A 3 -6.09 1.94 -6.97
N PHE A 4 -5.89 3.25 -6.94
CA PHE A 4 -5.82 4.07 -8.14
C PHE A 4 -4.38 4.14 -8.64
N GLN A 5 -4.19 3.85 -9.91
CA GLN A 5 -2.90 3.98 -10.58
C GLN A 5 -3.03 4.99 -11.72
N PRO A 6 -2.62 6.25 -11.50
CA PRO A 6 -2.50 7.24 -12.57
C PRO A 6 -1.71 6.71 -13.77
N VAL A 7 -2.12 7.10 -14.96
CA VAL A 7 -1.47 6.68 -16.21
C VAL A 7 -0.06 7.27 -16.33
N SER A 8 0.88 6.45 -16.80
CA SER A 8 2.24 6.88 -17.16
C SER A 8 2.28 7.24 -18.65
N LEU A 9 2.66 8.48 -18.97
CA LEU A 9 2.67 8.99 -20.35
C LEU A 9 4.03 8.76 -21.03
N THR A 10 4.05 7.92 -22.05
CA THR A 10 5.27 7.58 -22.81
C THR A 10 5.13 7.89 -24.30
N GLY A 11 6.23 7.88 -25.04
CA GLY A 11 6.25 8.20 -26.46
C GLY A 11 6.33 9.70 -26.74
N ARG A 12 5.93 10.13 -27.94
CA ARG A 12 5.94 11.54 -28.36
C ARG A 12 4.54 12.12 -28.24
N MET A 13 4.27 12.81 -27.13
CA MET A 13 3.01 13.49 -26.84
C MET A 13 3.20 15.01 -26.72
N GLY A 14 2.30 15.79 -27.32
CA GLY A 14 2.27 17.24 -27.17
C GLY A 14 1.99 17.68 -25.73
N LYS A 15 2.32 18.93 -25.36
CA LYS A 15 2.02 19.44 -24.01
C LYS A 15 0.52 19.41 -23.70
N SER A 16 -0.32 19.84 -24.64
CA SER A 16 -1.79 19.85 -24.50
C SER A 16 -2.37 18.44 -24.30
N GLU A 17 -1.87 17.45 -25.03
CA GLU A 17 -2.29 16.05 -24.84
C GLU A 17 -1.86 15.52 -23.48
N ARG A 18 -0.64 15.85 -23.04
CA ARG A 18 -0.15 15.45 -21.72
C ARG A 18 -1.02 16.03 -20.61
N GLU A 19 -1.34 17.32 -20.66
CA GLU A 19 -2.20 17.97 -19.67
C GLU A 19 -3.63 17.39 -19.66
N LYS A 20 -4.14 16.97 -20.83
CA LYS A 20 -5.47 16.34 -20.93
C LYS A 20 -5.55 14.98 -20.22
N TYR A 21 -4.52 14.15 -20.34
CA TYR A 21 -4.54 12.77 -19.81
C TYR A 21 -3.89 12.63 -18.43
N ARG A 22 -3.03 13.59 -18.05
CA ARG A 22 -2.33 13.54 -16.77
C ARG A 22 -3.32 13.75 -15.64
N ILE A 23 -3.24 12.86 -14.67
CA ILE A 23 -3.90 12.97 -13.38
C ILE A 23 -2.84 12.78 -12.31
N THR A 24 -2.73 13.71 -11.37
CA THR A 24 -1.81 13.62 -10.24
C THR A 24 -2.52 13.03 -9.01
N VAL A 25 -1.74 12.73 -7.96
CA VAL A 25 -2.32 12.28 -6.69
C VAL A 25 -3.30 13.32 -6.14
N PRO A 26 -2.94 14.63 -6.03
CA PRO A 26 -3.89 15.67 -5.64
C PRO A 26 -5.15 15.74 -6.52
N ASP A 27 -5.01 15.66 -7.85
CA ASP A 27 -6.16 15.72 -8.76
C ASP A 27 -7.15 14.58 -8.51
N CYS A 28 -6.63 13.37 -8.25
CA CYS A 28 -7.49 12.23 -7.96
C CYS A 28 -8.16 12.36 -6.59
N VAL A 29 -7.45 12.84 -5.58
CA VAL A 29 -8.03 13.08 -4.24
C VAL A 29 -9.15 14.11 -4.32
N GLN A 30 -8.95 15.22 -5.04
CA GLN A 30 -10.00 16.24 -5.25
C GLN A 30 -11.22 15.67 -5.97
N ARG A 31 -11.01 14.85 -7.00
CA ARG A 31 -12.12 14.17 -7.71
C ARG A 31 -12.87 13.17 -6.84
N ILE A 32 -12.18 12.49 -5.91
CA ILE A 32 -12.82 11.59 -4.93
C ILE A 32 -13.66 12.41 -3.96
N GLU A 33 -13.16 13.56 -3.48
CA GLU A 33 -13.93 14.47 -2.64
C GLU A 33 -15.20 14.97 -3.34
N GLU A 34 -15.08 15.40 -4.60
CA GLU A 34 -16.23 15.77 -5.44
C GLU A 34 -17.21 14.61 -5.62
N GLN A 35 -16.72 13.42 -5.97
CA GLN A 35 -17.54 12.23 -6.18
C GLN A 35 -18.28 11.79 -4.91
N THR A 36 -17.66 11.98 -3.75
CA THR A 36 -18.20 11.62 -2.44
C THR A 36 -18.99 12.75 -1.79
N ASN A 37 -19.24 13.87 -2.49
CA ASN A 37 -19.91 15.05 -1.96
C ASN A 37 -19.30 15.54 -0.63
N GLY A 38 -17.98 15.46 -0.50
CA GLY A 38 -17.24 15.92 0.69
C GLY A 38 -17.23 14.94 1.87
N GLU A 39 -17.71 13.69 1.72
CA GLU A 39 -17.59 12.68 2.80
C GLU A 39 -16.14 12.22 3.01
N VAL A 40 -15.31 12.24 1.97
CA VAL A 40 -13.87 11.96 2.02
C VAL A 40 -13.13 13.20 1.51
N THR A 41 -12.50 13.96 2.40
CA THR A 41 -11.88 15.25 2.05
C THR A 41 -10.38 15.11 1.80
N ILE A 42 -9.76 16.13 1.21
CA ILE A 42 -8.30 16.17 0.98
C ILE A 42 -7.47 15.93 2.24
N ASP A 43 -7.94 16.39 3.40
CA ASP A 43 -7.27 16.26 4.70
C ASP A 43 -7.34 14.84 5.28
N ASP A 44 -8.12 13.95 4.68
CA ASP A 44 -8.26 12.57 5.14
C ASP A 44 -7.19 11.62 4.59
N TRP A 45 -6.28 12.13 3.75
CA TRP A 45 -5.26 11.36 3.05
C TRP A 45 -3.86 11.54 3.64
N PHE A 46 -3.08 10.46 3.64
CA PHE A 46 -1.69 10.47 4.07
C PHE A 46 -0.76 10.00 2.96
N PRO A 47 0.40 10.63 2.78
CA PRO A 47 1.47 10.05 1.99
C PRO A 47 1.84 8.66 2.52
N VAL A 48 2.21 7.73 1.62
CA VAL A 48 2.65 6.37 2.03
C VAL A 48 3.73 6.37 3.13
N PRO A 49 4.77 7.24 3.12
CA PRO A 49 5.78 7.23 4.17
C PRO A 49 5.29 7.69 5.55
N SER A 50 4.06 8.18 5.68
CA SER A 50 3.47 8.50 7.00
C SER A 50 3.33 7.28 7.91
N CYS A 51 3.41 6.05 7.39
CA CYS A 51 3.39 4.83 8.21
C CYS A 51 4.73 4.56 8.94
N MET A 52 5.81 5.27 8.62
CA MET A 52 7.15 5.02 9.17
C MET A 52 7.22 5.06 10.71
N PRO A 53 6.61 6.04 11.42
CA PRO A 53 6.64 6.07 12.88
C PRO A 53 6.07 4.80 13.53
N LEU A 54 5.01 4.22 12.95
CA LEU A 54 4.44 2.96 13.41
C LEU A 54 5.43 1.80 13.23
N THR A 55 6.12 1.73 12.10
CA THR A 55 7.17 0.72 11.87
C THR A 55 8.31 0.90 12.87
N ASN A 56 8.78 2.12 13.07
CA ASN A 56 9.88 2.47 13.98
C ASN A 56 9.58 2.03 15.42
N VAL A 57 8.37 2.30 15.92
CA VAL A 57 8.01 1.93 17.30
C VAL A 57 7.85 0.41 17.46
N ILE A 58 7.30 -0.28 16.46
CA ILE A 58 7.17 -1.75 16.47
C ILE A 58 8.56 -2.41 16.43
N GLU A 59 9.47 -1.89 15.61
CA GLU A 59 10.86 -2.32 15.56
C GLU A 59 11.54 -2.12 16.92
N ALA A 60 11.42 -0.93 17.52
CA ALA A 60 11.98 -0.62 18.83
C ALA A 60 11.49 -1.60 19.92
N PHE A 61 10.20 -1.95 19.91
CA PHE A 61 9.61 -2.91 20.84
C PHE A 61 10.04 -4.36 20.59
N SER A 62 10.11 -4.77 19.32
CA SER A 62 10.43 -6.15 18.95
C SER A 62 11.94 -6.43 18.90
N SER A 63 12.77 -5.39 18.82
CA SER A 63 14.21 -5.47 18.60
C SER A 63 14.56 -6.29 17.34
N LYS A 64 13.68 -6.27 16.33
CA LYS A 64 13.81 -6.96 15.07
C LYS A 64 13.55 -5.98 13.92
N PRO A 65 14.43 -5.92 12.92
CA PRO A 65 14.21 -5.10 11.74
C PRO A 65 12.84 -5.34 11.13
N LYS A 66 12.15 -4.27 10.78
CA LYS A 66 10.85 -4.29 10.08
C LYS A 66 11.00 -3.70 8.69
N TYR A 67 10.05 -4.04 7.83
CA TYR A 67 9.99 -3.46 6.49
C TYR A 67 9.59 -1.99 6.59
N GLU A 68 10.44 -1.12 6.06
CA GLU A 68 10.22 0.32 6.01
C GLU A 68 9.51 0.70 4.70
N LEU A 69 8.43 1.45 4.80
CA LEU A 69 7.74 2.08 3.68
C LEU A 69 8.29 3.51 3.50
N SER A 70 9.58 3.63 3.21
CA SER A 70 10.31 4.90 3.21
C SER A 70 10.30 5.63 1.85
N ILE A 71 9.44 5.19 0.94
CA ILE A 71 9.21 5.78 -0.38
C ILE A 71 9.02 7.29 -0.35
N HIS A 72 9.44 7.97 -1.41
CA HIS A 72 9.20 9.41 -1.57
C HIS A 72 7.70 9.77 -1.46
N PHE A 73 7.37 10.85 -0.71
CA PHE A 73 5.99 11.23 -0.38
C PHE A 73 5.09 11.44 -1.61
N ALA A 74 5.66 11.94 -2.71
CA ALA A 74 4.94 12.17 -3.96
C ALA A 74 4.59 10.89 -4.74
N CYS A 75 5.08 9.72 -4.33
CA CYS A 75 4.83 8.47 -5.06
C CYS A 75 3.46 7.87 -4.77
N GLY A 76 2.88 8.12 -3.61
CA GLY A 76 1.59 7.52 -3.28
C GLY A 76 0.97 8.14 -2.04
N ALA A 77 -0.35 7.98 -1.95
CA ALA A 77 -1.14 8.38 -0.80
C ALA A 77 -2.18 7.30 -0.50
N GLY A 78 -2.67 7.26 0.72
CA GLY A 78 -3.73 6.34 1.11
C GLY A 78 -4.58 6.87 2.25
N THR A 79 -5.77 6.30 2.35
CA THR A 79 -6.70 6.53 3.46
C THR A 79 -7.56 5.29 3.70
N TYR A 80 -8.20 5.26 4.87
CA TYR A 80 -9.21 4.28 5.20
C TYR A 80 -10.54 4.96 5.40
N ILE A 81 -11.56 4.42 4.74
CA ILE A 81 -12.94 4.82 4.92
C ILE A 81 -13.73 3.67 5.49
N PHE A 82 -14.71 3.99 6.33
CA PHE A 82 -15.62 3.04 6.93
C PHE A 82 -17.04 3.43 6.56
N GLU A 83 -17.94 2.47 6.47
CA GLU A 83 -19.37 2.76 6.34
C GLU A 83 -19.97 2.85 7.74
N ASP A 84 -20.68 3.94 8.02
CA ASP A 84 -21.52 4.01 9.20
C ASP A 84 -22.80 3.20 8.99
N ALA A 85 -23.02 2.20 9.84
CA ALA A 85 -24.10 1.24 9.64
C ALA A 85 -25.50 1.88 9.65
N ASP A 86 -25.68 2.96 10.42
CA ASP A 86 -26.95 3.62 10.65
C ASP A 86 -27.25 4.65 9.54
N THR A 87 -26.26 5.46 9.18
CA THR A 87 -26.41 6.58 8.22
C THR A 87 -26.03 6.22 6.79
N LYS A 88 -25.34 5.08 6.57
CA LYS A 88 -24.84 4.63 5.27
C LYS A 88 -23.83 5.58 4.61
N LYS A 89 -23.25 6.49 5.39
CA LYS A 89 -22.24 7.44 4.93
C LYS A 89 -20.82 6.92 5.11
N PHE A 90 -19.89 7.44 4.32
CA PHE A 90 -18.48 7.21 4.54
C PHE A 90 -17.97 8.03 5.73
N VAL A 91 -17.20 7.37 6.59
CA VAL A 91 -16.52 7.95 7.74
C VAL A 91 -15.03 7.65 7.59
N PRO A 92 -14.23 8.63 7.15
CA PRO A 92 -12.78 8.51 7.09
C PRO A 92 -12.15 8.29 8.47
N LEU A 93 -11.06 7.54 8.54
CA LEU A 93 -10.34 7.21 9.78
C LEU A 93 -9.98 8.44 10.62
N THR A 94 -9.58 9.52 9.96
CA THR A 94 -9.22 10.82 10.53
C THR A 94 -10.35 11.50 11.29
N LYS A 95 -11.62 11.20 10.99
CA LYS A 95 -12.77 11.85 11.64
C LYS A 95 -12.98 11.38 13.08
N PHE A 96 -12.42 10.22 13.44
CA PHE A 96 -12.57 9.61 14.77
C PHE A 96 -11.25 9.07 15.34
N CYS A 97 -10.13 9.25 14.62
CA CYS A 97 -8.80 8.90 15.09
C CYS A 97 -7.82 10.04 14.79
N ASP A 98 -7.19 10.57 15.83
CA ASP A 98 -6.07 11.52 15.70
C ASP A 98 -4.80 10.77 15.28
N ILE A 99 -4.70 10.54 13.97
CA ILE A 99 -3.59 9.82 13.36
C ILE A 99 -2.29 10.61 13.49
N GLN A 100 -2.32 11.93 13.33
CA GLN A 100 -1.12 12.75 13.43
C GLN A 100 -0.52 12.68 14.83
N GLY A 101 -1.31 12.95 15.87
CA GLY A 101 -0.83 12.87 17.26
C GLY A 101 -0.38 11.46 17.64
N MET A 102 -1.01 10.42 17.09
CA MET A 102 -0.58 9.04 17.29
C MET A 102 0.78 8.76 16.64
N LEU A 103 1.02 9.23 15.42
CA LEU A 103 2.29 9.06 14.71
C LEU A 103 3.42 9.83 15.40
N GLU A 104 3.17 11.05 15.87
CA GLU A 104 4.12 11.83 16.68
C GLU A 104 4.49 11.08 17.96
N LEU A 105 3.50 10.53 18.68
CA LEU A 105 3.76 9.70 19.86
C LEU A 105 4.64 8.48 19.51
N PHE A 106 4.41 7.82 18.38
CA PHE A 106 5.19 6.64 18.01
C PHE A 106 6.65 7.00 17.72
N GLU A 107 6.92 8.10 17.02
CA GLU A 107 8.28 8.54 16.75
C GLU A 107 9.03 8.90 18.03
N ASP A 108 8.41 9.72 18.90
CA ASP A 108 8.96 10.09 20.21
C ASP A 108 9.32 8.83 21.03
N LYS A 109 8.43 7.84 21.04
CA LYS A 109 8.59 6.63 21.85
C LYS A 109 9.62 5.67 21.26
N ALA A 110 9.75 5.63 19.94
CA ALA A 110 10.84 4.93 19.28
C ALA A 110 12.19 5.56 19.66
N GLU A 111 12.28 6.89 19.65
CA GLU A 111 13.51 7.62 20.03
C GLU A 111 13.88 7.45 21.51
N GLU A 112 12.91 7.49 22.43
CA GLU A 112 13.16 7.22 23.85
C GLU A 112 13.77 5.82 24.08
N ILE A 113 13.29 4.80 23.36
CA ILE A 113 13.83 3.44 23.46
C ILE A 113 15.24 3.38 22.89
N ARG A 114 15.48 4.01 21.72
CA ARG A 114 16.82 4.13 21.13
C ARG A 114 17.81 4.85 22.06
N SER A 115 17.33 5.83 22.84
CA SER A 115 18.08 6.56 23.86
C SER A 115 18.29 5.78 25.18
N GLY A 116 17.86 4.52 25.25
CA GLY A 116 18.12 3.64 26.39
C GLY A 116 16.98 3.53 27.42
N LYS A 117 15.82 4.13 27.17
CA LYS A 117 14.63 3.94 28.04
C LYS A 117 14.14 2.50 27.98
N ASN A 118 13.57 2.01 29.08
CA ASN A 118 13.07 0.64 29.17
C ASN A 118 11.88 0.39 28.22
N LYS A 119 12.05 -0.50 27.23
CA LYS A 119 11.04 -0.80 26.22
C LYS A 119 9.69 -1.28 26.75
N TYR A 120 9.65 -2.01 27.87
CA TYR A 120 8.39 -2.50 28.44
C TYR A 120 7.60 -1.36 29.11
N PHE A 121 8.29 -0.46 29.79
CA PHE A 121 7.68 0.73 30.37
C PHE A 121 7.16 1.66 29.27
N THR A 122 7.96 1.93 28.24
CA THR A 122 7.53 2.74 27.08
C THR A 122 6.34 2.11 26.36
N MET A 123 6.31 0.79 26.20
CA MET A 123 5.17 0.07 25.62
C MET A 123 3.89 0.30 26.43
N LEU A 124 3.96 0.25 27.77
CA LEU A 124 2.82 0.52 28.63
C LEU A 124 2.33 1.97 28.48
N GLU A 125 3.23 2.94 28.39
CA GLU A 125 2.87 4.35 28.14
C GLU A 125 2.13 4.50 26.81
N VAL A 126 2.62 3.88 25.74
CA VAL A 126 1.97 3.92 24.41
C VAL A 126 0.56 3.33 24.50
N VAL A 127 0.42 2.11 25.04
CA VAL A 127 -0.89 1.45 25.16
C VAL A 127 -1.89 2.28 25.98
N ARG A 128 -1.44 2.98 27.04
CA ARG A 128 -2.31 3.87 27.83
C ARG A 128 -2.74 5.10 27.04
N LYS A 129 -1.82 5.73 26.31
CA LYS A 129 -2.10 6.95 25.53
C LYS A 129 -2.94 6.67 24.28
N LEU A 130 -2.82 5.48 23.68
CA LEU A 130 -3.52 5.11 22.45
C LEU A 130 -5.04 5.32 22.50
N LYS A 131 -5.65 5.05 23.65
CA LYS A 131 -7.10 5.25 23.84
C LYS A 131 -7.52 6.71 23.69
N GLY A 132 -6.63 7.65 23.98
CA GLY A 132 -6.91 9.09 23.90
C GLY A 132 -6.99 9.62 22.47
N PHE A 133 -6.41 8.92 21.50
CA PHE A 133 -6.45 9.33 20.09
C PHE A 133 -7.70 8.84 19.35
N VAL A 134 -8.56 8.05 19.98
CA VAL A 134 -9.78 7.51 19.36
C VAL A 134 -11.02 8.14 19.99
N ASP A 135 -11.79 8.87 19.19
CA ASP A 135 -13.10 9.37 19.58
C ASP A 135 -14.17 8.30 19.37
N THR A 136 -14.39 7.51 20.43
CA THR A 136 -15.40 6.44 20.44
C THR A 136 -16.83 6.89 20.11
N LYS A 137 -17.16 8.19 20.23
CA LYS A 137 -18.49 8.71 19.90
C LYS A 137 -18.69 8.92 18.40
N LYS A 138 -17.60 9.17 17.67
CA LYS A 138 -17.59 9.35 16.21
C LYS A 138 -17.20 8.08 15.46
N GLN A 139 -16.81 7.05 16.21
CA GLN A 139 -16.38 5.79 15.66
C GLN A 139 -17.59 5.03 15.09
N PRO A 140 -17.52 4.51 13.85
CA PRO A 140 -18.60 3.72 13.26
C PRO A 140 -18.91 2.47 14.08
N ALA A 141 -20.19 2.10 14.11
CA ALA A 141 -20.67 0.93 14.84
C ALA A 141 -19.93 -0.36 14.41
N GLY A 142 -19.53 -1.19 15.37
CA GLY A 142 -18.86 -2.47 15.11
C GLY A 142 -17.33 -2.42 14.96
N LEU A 143 -16.71 -1.26 15.19
CA LEU A 143 -15.25 -1.08 15.23
C LEU A 143 -14.77 -0.81 16.67
N ASP A 144 -13.59 -1.32 17.03
CA ASP A 144 -12.87 -0.98 18.27
C ASP A 144 -11.38 -0.76 17.93
N LEU A 145 -11.04 0.45 17.47
CA LEU A 145 -9.69 0.82 17.05
C LEU A 145 -8.70 0.79 18.23
N ALA A 146 -9.12 1.21 19.42
CA ALA A 146 -8.24 1.23 20.58
C ALA A 146 -7.78 -0.18 20.96
N LYS A 147 -8.70 -1.16 20.94
CA LYS A 147 -8.36 -2.57 21.14
C LYS A 147 -7.48 -3.11 20.01
N MET A 148 -7.70 -2.68 18.76
CA MET A 148 -6.86 -3.07 17.63
C MET A 148 -5.42 -2.59 17.78
N PHE A 149 -5.19 -1.30 17.98
CA PHE A 149 -3.83 -0.77 18.18
C PHE A 149 -3.14 -1.41 19.38
N GLY A 150 -3.88 -1.63 20.48
CA GLY A 150 -3.38 -2.40 21.61
C GLY A 150 -2.92 -3.80 21.21
N ASN A 151 -3.71 -4.52 20.41
CA ASN A 151 -3.36 -5.86 19.95
C ASN A 151 -2.14 -5.88 19.00
N ILE A 152 -2.04 -4.94 18.07
CA ILE A 152 -0.88 -4.82 17.15
C ILE A 152 0.40 -4.64 17.96
N LEU A 153 0.40 -3.73 18.94
CA LEU A 153 1.56 -3.46 19.78
C LEU A 153 1.90 -4.62 20.72
N MET A 154 0.88 -5.26 21.31
CA MET A 154 1.09 -6.42 22.19
C MET A 154 1.62 -7.63 21.42
N LYS A 155 1.04 -7.93 20.26
CA LYS A 155 1.47 -9.05 19.39
C LYS A 155 2.75 -8.74 18.61
N ARG A 156 3.12 -7.46 18.51
CA ARG A 156 4.30 -6.97 17.75
C ARG A 156 4.28 -7.43 16.28
N SER A 157 3.09 -7.61 15.72
CA SER A 157 2.89 -8.10 14.36
C SER A 157 1.70 -7.42 13.67
N PHE A 158 1.80 -7.31 12.34
CA PHE A 158 0.76 -6.79 11.48
C PHE A 158 -0.34 -7.82 11.17
N ASP A 159 -0.21 -9.07 11.62
CA ASP A 159 -1.19 -10.14 11.33
C ASP A 159 -2.58 -9.81 11.87
N SER A 160 -2.65 -8.96 12.89
CA SER A 160 -3.90 -8.47 13.48
C SER A 160 -4.59 -7.34 12.70
N VAL A 161 -3.95 -6.79 11.66
CA VAL A 161 -4.52 -5.74 10.79
C VAL A 161 -5.50 -6.36 9.77
N GLY A 162 -5.35 -7.65 9.46
CA GLY A 162 -6.19 -8.35 8.47
C GLY A 162 -7.69 -8.25 8.75
N SER A 163 -8.13 -8.46 9.99
CA SER A 163 -9.55 -8.38 10.37
C SER A 163 -10.13 -6.96 10.27
N TRP A 164 -9.28 -5.94 10.33
CA TRP A 164 -9.67 -4.53 10.18
C TRP A 164 -9.75 -4.11 8.71
N HIS A 165 -8.83 -4.59 7.86
CA HIS A 165 -8.92 -4.43 6.42
C HIS A 165 -10.23 -4.97 5.83
N VAL A 166 -10.90 -5.92 6.49
CA VAL A 166 -12.20 -6.43 6.03
C VAL A 166 -13.35 -5.49 6.40
N LYS A 167 -13.22 -4.68 7.45
CA LYS A 167 -14.25 -3.74 7.91
C LYS A 167 -14.09 -2.32 7.35
N GLY A 168 -12.87 -1.94 6.95
CA GLY A 168 -12.59 -0.66 6.31
C GLY A 168 -12.27 -0.84 4.82
N LEU A 169 -12.70 0.11 4.00
CA LEU A 169 -12.25 0.20 2.62
C LEU A 169 -10.97 1.05 2.57
N PHE A 170 -9.84 0.40 2.28
CA PHE A 170 -8.62 1.10 1.93
C PHE A 170 -8.76 1.73 0.54
N LEU A 171 -8.54 3.04 0.45
CA LEU A 171 -8.31 3.75 -0.81
C LEU A 171 -6.82 4.06 -0.88
N GLY A 172 -6.14 3.51 -1.89
CA GLY A 172 -4.71 3.68 -2.10
C GLY A 172 -4.40 4.30 -3.45
N MET A 173 -3.23 4.91 -3.56
CA MET A 173 -2.72 5.47 -4.79
C MET A 173 -1.23 5.21 -4.93
N MET A 174 -0.80 4.82 -6.13
CA MET A 174 0.61 4.78 -6.51
C MET A 174 0.77 5.44 -7.88
N HIS A 175 1.49 6.56 -7.92
CA HIS A 175 1.72 7.35 -9.13
C HIS A 175 3.13 7.06 -9.66
N PHE A 176 3.22 6.15 -10.64
CA PHE A 176 4.48 5.89 -11.32
C PHE A 176 4.91 7.09 -12.18
N GLN A 177 6.21 7.29 -12.29
CA GLN A 177 6.77 8.35 -13.13
C GLN A 177 6.59 8.02 -14.62
N ASP A 178 6.82 9.01 -15.46
CA ASP A 178 6.83 8.89 -16.90
C ASP A 178 7.95 9.71 -17.53
N LYS A 179 8.14 9.59 -18.85
CA LYS A 179 9.29 10.20 -19.56
C LYS A 179 9.27 11.74 -19.50
N TYR A 180 8.20 12.37 -19.01
CA TYR A 180 8.03 13.81 -18.94
C TYR A 180 8.06 14.38 -17.52
N ASN A 181 8.05 13.55 -16.48
CA ASN A 181 8.04 13.99 -15.08
C ASN A 181 8.98 13.16 -14.19
N GLU A 182 10.03 12.57 -14.78
CA GLU A 182 11.00 11.81 -14.03
C GLU A 182 11.76 12.71 -13.05
N ASP A 183 11.72 12.30 -11.78
CA ASP A 183 12.37 12.93 -10.66
C ASP A 183 13.35 11.91 -10.04
N LEU A 184 14.62 12.30 -9.94
CA LEU A 184 15.69 11.46 -9.42
C LEU A 184 15.57 11.21 -7.90
N GLU A 185 15.05 12.16 -7.12
CA GLU A 185 14.85 11.99 -5.67
C GLU A 185 13.81 10.90 -5.40
N ARG A 186 12.76 10.86 -6.25
CA ARG A 186 11.76 9.79 -6.22
C ARG A 186 12.35 8.43 -6.58
N LEU A 187 13.31 8.38 -7.51
CA LEU A 187 13.99 7.13 -7.87
C LEU A 187 14.95 6.64 -6.78
N GLN A 188 15.67 7.56 -6.13
CA GLN A 188 16.60 7.24 -5.03
C GLN A 188 15.88 6.65 -3.81
N ARG A 189 14.62 7.06 -3.59
CA ARG A 189 13.73 6.55 -2.54
C ARG A 189 12.62 5.70 -3.11
N CYS A 190 12.87 4.92 -4.15
CA CYS A 190 11.89 3.94 -4.58
C CYS A 190 11.85 2.79 -3.55
N ASP A 191 10.69 2.16 -3.35
CA ASP A 191 10.57 0.93 -2.55
C ASP A 191 10.18 -0.29 -3.42
N ILE A 192 10.01 -0.05 -4.73
CA ILE A 192 9.65 -1.06 -5.72
C ILE A 192 10.82 -1.17 -6.70
N HIS A 193 11.45 -2.34 -6.76
CA HIS A 193 12.70 -2.50 -7.49
C HIS A 193 12.78 -3.82 -8.24
N TYR A 194 13.67 -3.82 -9.22
CA TYR A 194 14.12 -5.04 -9.91
C TYR A 194 15.57 -5.33 -9.53
N LEU A 195 15.80 -6.55 -9.08
CA LEU A 195 17.15 -7.10 -8.92
C LEU A 195 17.61 -7.67 -10.28
N THR A 196 18.77 -7.24 -10.75
CA THR A 196 19.37 -7.75 -11.99
C THR A 196 20.30 -8.94 -11.72
N PRO A 197 20.61 -9.78 -12.72
CA PRO A 197 21.54 -10.90 -12.55
C PRO A 197 22.98 -10.48 -12.16
N ASP A 198 23.40 -9.24 -12.44
CA ASP A 198 24.65 -8.65 -11.92
C ASP A 198 24.50 -7.95 -10.56
N LEU A 199 23.47 -8.32 -9.79
CA LEU A 199 23.25 -7.89 -8.41
C LEU A 199 23.05 -6.37 -8.24
N ARG A 200 22.58 -5.68 -9.28
CA ARG A 200 22.19 -4.27 -9.18
C ARG A 200 20.70 -4.17 -8.88
N ILE A 201 20.35 -3.17 -8.07
CA ILE A 201 18.96 -2.82 -7.77
C ILE A 201 18.58 -1.64 -8.67
N VAL A 202 17.53 -1.81 -9.46
CA VAL A 202 17.02 -0.76 -10.36
C VAL A 202 15.62 -0.34 -9.89
N PRO A 203 15.39 0.95 -9.61
CA PRO A 203 14.07 1.48 -9.29
C PRO A 203 13.02 1.15 -10.36
N PHE A 204 11.79 0.85 -9.93
CA PHE A 204 10.71 0.42 -10.82
C PHE A 204 10.47 1.39 -11.97
N CYS A 205 10.41 2.69 -11.67
CA CYS A 205 10.17 3.71 -12.68
C CYS A 205 11.33 3.79 -13.66
N ALA A 206 12.59 3.81 -13.21
CA ALA A 206 13.75 3.79 -14.10
C ALA A 206 13.74 2.56 -15.03
N PHE A 207 13.45 1.38 -14.48
CA PHE A 207 13.40 0.13 -15.23
C PHE A 207 12.32 0.12 -16.33
N ASN A 208 11.14 0.68 -16.04
CA ASN A 208 9.99 0.61 -16.94
C ASN A 208 9.82 1.84 -17.85
N VAL A 209 10.26 3.02 -17.41
CA VAL A 209 10.09 4.31 -18.10
C VAL A 209 11.26 4.59 -19.03
N ILE A 210 12.49 4.20 -18.65
CA ILE A 210 13.70 4.28 -19.50
C ILE A 210 14.24 2.88 -19.76
N PRO A 211 13.45 2.01 -20.42
CA PRO A 211 13.81 0.62 -20.56
C PRO A 211 15.07 0.40 -21.39
N GLU A 212 15.39 1.32 -22.30
CA GLU A 212 16.51 1.21 -23.22
C GLU A 212 17.86 1.18 -22.46
N TRP A 213 17.93 1.86 -21.32
CA TRP A 213 19.14 1.95 -20.50
C TRP A 213 19.24 0.84 -19.46
N TYR A 214 18.09 0.35 -18.99
CA TYR A 214 18.00 -0.61 -17.89
C TYR A 214 17.44 -1.95 -18.36
N ARG A 215 16.12 -2.07 -18.52
CA ARG A 215 15.44 -3.34 -18.81
C ARG A 215 15.97 -4.01 -20.06
N ASP A 216 15.93 -3.34 -21.19
CA ASP A 216 16.20 -3.94 -22.50
C ASP A 216 17.68 -4.31 -22.62
N ARG A 217 18.58 -3.48 -22.07
CA ARG A 217 20.01 -3.76 -21.97
C ARG A 217 20.30 -5.00 -21.11
N ILE A 218 19.66 -5.10 -19.94
CA ILE A 218 19.86 -6.22 -19.01
C ILE A 218 19.26 -7.50 -19.58
N GLN A 219 18.03 -7.45 -20.06
CA GLN A 219 17.36 -8.59 -20.66
C GLN A 219 18.17 -9.12 -21.84
N LYS A 220 18.62 -8.27 -22.77
CA LYS A 220 19.47 -8.71 -23.89
C LYS A 220 20.79 -9.35 -23.44
N LYS A 221 21.41 -8.85 -22.37
CA LYS A 221 22.69 -9.37 -21.87
C LYS A 221 22.56 -10.74 -21.22
N TYR A 222 21.43 -11.02 -20.58
CA TYR A 222 21.21 -12.24 -19.78
C TYR A 222 20.15 -13.18 -20.34
N SER A 223 19.49 -12.81 -21.44
CA SER A 223 18.55 -13.66 -22.15
C SER A 223 19.28 -14.81 -22.84
N ILE A 224 18.61 -15.95 -22.86
CA ILE A 224 18.89 -17.05 -23.79
C ILE A 224 17.78 -17.08 -24.82
N THR A 225 18.05 -17.69 -25.97
CA THR A 225 17.02 -17.89 -27.00
C THR A 225 15.97 -18.90 -26.52
N VAL A 226 14.80 -18.90 -27.16
CA VAL A 226 13.74 -19.87 -26.84
C VAL A 226 14.24 -21.28 -27.17
N GLU A 227 14.92 -21.43 -28.30
CA GLU A 227 15.48 -22.70 -28.77
C GLU A 227 16.48 -23.29 -27.78
N GLU A 228 17.43 -22.47 -27.28
CA GLU A 228 18.40 -22.91 -26.27
C GLU A 228 17.72 -23.29 -24.94
N TRP A 229 16.66 -22.58 -24.55
CA TRP A 229 15.90 -22.91 -23.34
C TRP A 229 15.12 -24.23 -23.49
N GLU A 230 14.43 -24.43 -24.62
CA GLU A 230 13.65 -25.65 -24.90
C GLU A 230 14.56 -26.88 -25.00
N GLU A 231 15.74 -26.76 -25.61
CA GLU A 231 16.74 -27.84 -25.66
C GLU A 231 17.23 -28.22 -24.26
N ARG A 232 17.49 -27.22 -23.41
CA ARG A 232 17.99 -27.43 -22.04
C ARG A 232 16.94 -28.07 -21.13
N GLU A 233 15.70 -27.61 -21.19
CA GLU A 233 14.63 -28.09 -20.30
C GLU A 233 13.89 -29.31 -20.87
N GLY A 234 14.08 -29.64 -22.15
CA GLY A 234 13.45 -30.80 -22.80
C GLY A 234 11.93 -30.68 -22.98
N VAL A 235 11.40 -29.45 -22.93
CA VAL A 235 9.97 -29.14 -23.09
C VAL A 235 9.80 -27.93 -23.98
N LYS A 236 8.68 -27.86 -24.73
CA LYS A 236 8.38 -26.67 -25.52
C LYS A 236 7.73 -25.61 -24.66
N LEU A 237 8.07 -24.34 -24.88
CA LEU A 237 7.46 -23.20 -24.18
C LEU A 237 5.95 -23.17 -24.41
N GLU A 238 5.50 -23.55 -25.61
CA GLU A 238 4.08 -23.64 -25.99
C GLU A 238 3.27 -24.64 -25.16
N ASP A 239 3.92 -25.65 -24.58
CA ASP A 239 3.27 -26.69 -23.78
C ASP A 239 2.82 -26.14 -22.41
N GLY A 240 3.52 -25.12 -21.90
CA GLY A 240 3.21 -24.45 -20.63
C GLY A 240 2.27 -23.24 -20.77
N LEU A 241 1.97 -22.78 -21.98
CA LEU A 241 1.10 -21.63 -22.20
C LEU A 241 -0.35 -21.99 -21.82
N TYR A 242 -0.91 -21.29 -20.83
CA TYR A 242 -2.31 -21.41 -20.46
C TYR A 242 -3.23 -20.98 -21.62
N ARG A 243 -3.92 -21.95 -22.25
CA ARG A 243 -4.80 -21.71 -23.41
C ARG A 243 -6.24 -21.31 -23.06
N GLY A 244 -6.46 -20.75 -21.87
CA GLY A 244 -7.67 -19.95 -21.58
C GLY A 244 -8.99 -20.71 -21.59
N LEU A 245 -9.18 -21.70 -20.72
CA LEU A 245 -10.53 -22.25 -20.46
C LEU A 245 -11.46 -21.21 -19.80
N MET A 246 -10.92 -20.20 -19.10
CA MET A 246 -11.71 -19.12 -18.49
C MET A 246 -12.32 -18.11 -19.49
N ARG A 247 -11.97 -18.15 -20.78
CA ARG A 247 -12.54 -17.22 -21.77
C ARG A 247 -13.80 -17.74 -22.47
N ARG A 248 -14.15 -19.02 -22.28
CA ARG A 248 -15.31 -19.67 -22.91
C ARG A 248 -16.40 -19.99 -21.90
N GLY A 249 -16.88 -18.99 -21.15
CA GLY A 249 -18.14 -19.06 -20.40
C GLY A 249 -18.35 -20.30 -19.51
N ALA A 250 -17.28 -20.96 -19.07
CA ALA A 250 -17.37 -22.14 -18.23
C ALA A 250 -17.44 -21.71 -16.77
N GLY A 251 -18.66 -21.36 -16.34
CA GLY A 251 -19.12 -21.36 -14.95
C GLY A 251 -18.54 -20.28 -14.04
N ASP A 252 -19.43 -19.50 -13.43
CA ASP A 252 -19.12 -18.55 -12.33
C ASP A 252 -18.37 -19.21 -11.15
N GLU A 253 -18.37 -20.53 -11.05
CA GLU A 253 -17.65 -21.29 -10.02
C GLU A 253 -16.12 -21.19 -10.13
N LEU A 254 -15.55 -21.03 -11.34
CA LEU A 254 -14.10 -20.92 -11.51
C LEU A 254 -13.58 -19.49 -11.26
N ALA A 255 -14.40 -18.48 -11.50
CA ALA A 255 -14.06 -17.08 -11.21
C ALA A 255 -13.98 -16.79 -9.70
N ALA A 256 -14.67 -17.58 -8.87
CA ALA A 256 -14.71 -17.42 -7.43
C ALA A 256 -13.52 -18.08 -6.69
N GLY A 257 -12.76 -18.96 -7.35
CA GLY A 257 -11.73 -19.78 -6.70
C GLY A 257 -10.50 -19.02 -6.18
N CYS A 258 -10.27 -17.80 -6.65
CA CYS A 258 -9.11 -16.99 -6.24
C CYS A 258 -9.47 -15.87 -5.23
N ALA A 259 -10.74 -15.72 -4.83
CA ALA A 259 -11.22 -14.49 -4.19
C ALA A 259 -12.01 -14.66 -2.88
N LYS A 260 -11.86 -15.77 -2.16
CA LYS A 260 -12.25 -15.83 -0.74
C LYS A 260 -11.18 -16.55 0.06
N SER A 261 -10.18 -15.79 0.51
CA SER A 261 -9.22 -16.30 1.50
C SER A 261 -9.95 -16.69 2.79
N GLN A 262 -9.38 -17.60 3.58
CA GLN A 262 -9.87 -17.96 4.92
C GLN A 262 -10.22 -16.71 5.76
N MET A 263 -9.45 -15.64 5.58
CA MET A 263 -9.67 -14.33 6.20
C MET A 263 -11.06 -13.71 5.90
N PHE A 264 -11.61 -13.91 4.70
CA PHE A 264 -12.97 -13.47 4.36
C PHE A 264 -14.05 -14.32 5.07
N HIS A 265 -13.81 -15.62 5.22
CA HIS A 265 -14.72 -16.51 5.95
C HIS A 265 -14.75 -16.19 7.44
N ASP A 266 -13.59 -15.99 8.05
CA ASP A 266 -13.47 -15.67 9.47
C ASP A 266 -14.07 -14.29 9.80
N ALA A 267 -13.93 -13.31 8.89
CA ALA A 267 -14.51 -11.98 9.06
C ALA A 267 -16.04 -11.97 8.96
N ALA A 268 -16.62 -12.77 8.06
CA ALA A 268 -18.07 -12.90 7.95
C ALA A 268 -18.71 -13.57 9.18
N GLN A 269 -17.98 -14.49 9.83
CA GLN A 269 -18.42 -15.11 11.08
C GLN A 269 -18.31 -14.18 12.29
N ALA A 270 -17.41 -13.19 12.26
CA ALA A 270 -17.28 -12.19 13.33
C ALA A 270 -18.35 -11.08 13.28
N THR A 271 -19.21 -11.09 12.25
CA THR A 271 -20.35 -10.19 12.06
C THR A 271 -21.70 -10.83 12.40
N MET A 272 -21.71 -12.11 12.81
CA MET A 272 -22.83 -12.76 13.49
C MET A 272 -22.59 -12.78 15.00
#